data_AF-A0A8X6QQZ2-F1
#
_entry.id   AF-A0A8X6QQZ2-F1
#
_cell.length_a   1.000
_cell.length_b   1.000
_cell.length_c   1.000
_cell.angle_alpha   90.00
_cell.angle_beta   90.00
_cell.angle_gamma   90.00
#
_symmetry.space_group_name_H-M   'P 1'
#
loop_
_entity.id
_entity.type
_entity.pdbx_description
1 polymer ?
#
loop_
_entity_poly.entity_id
_entity_poly.type
_entity_poly.pdbx_seq_one_letter_code
_entity_poly.pdbx_strand_id
1 'polypeptide(L)'
;MPREIREGLGIRDDPVVHERDQAMEIFKETVEFQNGRYIVQLPFRKSYNELSDNYSLAKQRLQNLWRRIATIRHHIEKYKHEFPDTVELLDRSFYVDNLISGGNEFEEALQTSRRAKYIMEGAGMDLRKWTTNDANVMEQWK
;
A
#
# COMPACT_ATOMS: atom_id res chain seq x y z
N MET A 1 6.00 10.24 -11.20
CA MET A 1 5.31 10.56 -9.92
C MET A 1 5.57 12.03 -9.57
N PRO A 2 4.57 12.77 -9.07
CA PRO A 2 4.76 14.13 -8.57
C PRO A 2 5.79 14.19 -7.44
N ARG A 3 6.55 15.29 -7.36
CA ARG A 3 7.63 15.49 -6.38
C ARG A 3 7.13 15.41 -4.95
N GLU A 4 5.95 15.97 -4.69
CA GLU A 4 5.26 15.93 -3.39
C GLU A 4 5.00 14.50 -2.90
N ILE A 5 4.66 13.57 -3.81
CA ILE A 5 4.41 12.16 -3.46
C ILE A 5 5.73 11.44 -3.16
N ARG A 6 6.82 11.79 -3.87
CA ARG A 6 8.15 11.19 -3.66
C ARG A 6 8.76 11.64 -2.34
N GLU A 7 8.71 12.93 -2.05
CA GLU A 7 9.15 13.51 -0.78
C GLU A 7 8.27 12.99 0.39
N GLY A 8 6.96 12.89 0.16
CA GLY A 8 6.02 12.26 1.09
C GLY A 8 6.34 10.79 1.38
N LEU A 9 7.00 10.08 0.45
CA LEU A 9 7.49 8.70 0.59
C LEU A 9 8.91 8.60 1.16
N GLY A 10 9.63 9.71 1.32
CA GLY A 10 11.03 9.75 1.78
C GLY A 10 12.06 9.55 0.65
N ILE A 11 11.64 9.59 -0.61
CA ILE A 11 12.49 9.49 -1.79
C ILE A 11 12.97 10.90 -2.14
N ARG A 12 14.25 11.18 -1.89
CA ARG A 12 14.90 12.41 -2.35
C ARG A 12 15.36 12.23 -3.80
N ASP A 13 15.38 13.32 -4.56
CA ASP A 13 16.05 13.32 -5.85
C ASP A 13 17.56 13.23 -5.62
N ASP A 14 18.18 12.17 -6.14
CA ASP A 14 19.65 12.09 -6.24
C ASP A 14 20.13 13.24 -7.15
N PRO A 15 21.27 13.87 -6.86
CA PRO A 15 21.92 14.74 -7.83
C PRO A 15 22.11 13.91 -9.11
N VAL A 16 21.75 14.48 -10.26
CA VAL A 16 21.74 13.81 -11.57
C VAL A 16 23.15 13.34 -11.92
N VAL A 17 23.53 12.19 -11.39
CA VAL A 17 24.58 11.35 -11.94
C VAL A 17 23.88 10.56 -13.03
N HIS A 18 24.38 10.63 -14.27
CA HIS A 18 23.77 9.93 -15.40
C HIS A 18 23.93 8.42 -15.18
N GLU A 19 23.00 7.81 -14.45
CA GLU A 19 23.02 6.39 -14.07
C GLU A 19 23.12 5.48 -15.31
N ARG A 20 22.53 5.94 -16.42
CA ARG A 20 22.63 5.30 -17.74
C ARG A 20 24.07 5.25 -18.25
N ASP A 21 24.85 6.32 -18.07
CA ASP A 21 26.23 6.36 -18.54
C ASP A 21 27.11 5.42 -17.71
N GLN A 22 26.91 5.38 -16.39
CA GLN A 22 27.64 4.45 -15.52
C GLN A 22 27.28 2.99 -15.80
N ALA A 23 26.00 2.68 -16.01
CA ALA A 23 25.57 1.33 -16.36
C ALA A 23 26.10 0.88 -17.72
N MET A 24 26.15 1.80 -18.70
CA MET A 24 26.70 1.54 -20.02
C MET A 24 28.22 1.33 -19.98
N GLU A 25 28.93 2.04 -19.12
CA GLU A 25 30.37 1.83 -18.92
C GLU A 25 30.64 0.43 -18.36
N ILE A 26 29.94 0.03 -17.30
CA ILE A 26 30.08 -1.31 -16.71
C ILE A 26 29.75 -2.39 -17.75
N PHE A 27 28.72 -2.18 -18.57
CA PHE A 27 28.38 -3.11 -19.65
C PHE A 27 29.54 -3.25 -20.64
N LYS A 28 30.09 -2.14 -21.15
CA LYS A 28 31.20 -2.15 -22.12
C LYS A 28 32.48 -2.77 -21.55
N GLU A 29 32.77 -2.52 -20.28
CA GLU A 29 33.97 -3.03 -19.60
C GLU A 29 33.91 -4.53 -19.31
N THR A 30 32.70 -5.08 -19.07
CA THR A 30 32.54 -6.42 -18.49
C THR A 30 31.85 -7.43 -19.40
N VAL A 31 31.40 -7.00 -20.58
CA VAL A 31 30.75 -7.91 -21.53
C VAL A 31 31.78 -8.84 -22.19
N GLU A 32 31.60 -10.13 -21.99
CA GLU A 32 32.41 -11.19 -22.58
C GLU A 32 31.54 -12.22 -23.28
N PHE A 33 32.00 -12.78 -24.40
CA PHE A 33 31.31 -13.86 -25.09
C PHE A 33 31.99 -15.20 -24.79
N GLN A 34 31.31 -16.05 -24.02
CA GLN A 34 31.82 -17.36 -23.61
C GLN A 34 30.75 -18.43 -23.89
N ASN A 35 31.15 -19.55 -24.50
CA ASN A 35 30.29 -20.72 -24.74
C ASN A 35 28.94 -20.39 -25.40
N GLY A 36 28.92 -19.47 -26.36
CA GLY A 36 27.71 -19.08 -27.09
C GLY A 36 26.80 -18.09 -26.36
N ARG A 37 27.22 -17.53 -25.23
CA ARG A 37 26.44 -16.55 -24.45
C ARG A 37 27.28 -15.34 -24.07
N TYR A 38 26.62 -14.19 -23.96
CA TYR A 38 27.22 -13.01 -23.35
C TYR A 38 27.12 -13.12 -21.82
N ILE A 39 28.24 -12.89 -21.15
CA ILE A 39 28.37 -12.74 -19.71
C ILE A 39 28.69 -11.27 -19.46
N VAL A 40 27.98 -10.63 -18.54
CA VAL A 40 28.18 -9.23 -18.18
C VAL A 40 28.03 -9.06 -16.68
N GLN A 41 28.80 -8.16 -16.08
CA GLN A 41 28.66 -7.82 -14.67
C GLN A 41 27.37 -7.00 -14.45
N LEU A 42 26.67 -7.25 -13.35
CA LEU A 42 25.52 -6.45 -12.97
C LEU A 42 25.96 -5.00 -12.71
N PRO A 43 25.33 -3.99 -13.34
CA PRO A 43 25.71 -2.59 -13.21
C PRO A 43 25.17 -2.01 -11.89
N PHE A 44 25.74 -2.46 -10.77
CA PHE A 44 25.47 -1.88 -9.46
C PHE A 44 26.03 -0.45 -9.37
N ARG A 45 25.32 0.45 -8.70
CA ARG A 45 25.77 1.83 -8.48
C ARG A 45 27.08 1.80 -7.68
N LYS A 46 28.10 2.54 -8.17
CA LYS A 46 29.43 2.60 -7.53
C LYS A 46 29.44 3.45 -6.25
N SER A 47 28.47 4.35 -6.09
CA SER A 47 28.31 5.21 -4.92
C SER A 47 26.89 5.09 -4.39
N TYR A 48 26.78 4.56 -3.16
CA TYR A 48 25.62 4.84 -2.31
C TYR A 48 25.96 6.16 -1.62
N ASN A 49 25.39 7.28 -2.08
CA ASN A 49 25.21 8.39 -1.14
C ASN A 49 24.45 7.78 0.04
N GLU A 50 24.99 7.87 1.27
CA GLU A 50 24.33 7.35 2.47
C GLU A 50 22.89 7.86 2.45
N LEU A 51 21.95 6.93 2.25
CA LEU A 51 20.53 7.27 2.29
C LEU A 51 20.28 7.87 3.66
N SER A 52 19.83 9.12 3.70
CA SER A 52 19.51 9.77 4.96
C SER A 52 18.50 8.93 5.73
N ASP A 53 18.73 8.72 7.02
CA ASP A 53 17.84 7.94 7.88
C ASP A 53 16.38 8.45 7.81
N ASN A 54 15.43 7.51 7.73
CA ASN A 54 14.00 7.78 7.64
C ASN A 54 13.28 7.56 8.98
N TYR A 55 14.00 7.31 10.08
CA TYR A 55 13.43 7.00 11.39
C TYR A 55 12.40 8.01 11.87
N SER A 56 12.70 9.31 11.81
CA SER A 56 11.78 10.35 12.29
C SER A 56 10.46 10.36 11.51
N LEU A 57 10.54 10.23 10.19
CA LEU A 57 9.39 10.11 9.29
C LEU A 57 8.60 8.82 9.56
N ALA A 58 9.29 7.68 9.67
CA ALA A 58 8.67 6.39 9.97
C ALA A 58 7.94 6.42 11.32
N LYS A 59 8.56 7.00 12.35
CA LYS A 59 7.97 7.19 13.68
C LYS A 59 6.72 8.08 13.63
N GLN A 60 6.78 9.20 12.91
CA GLN A 60 5.63 10.09 12.75
C GLN A 60 4.47 9.40 12.01
N ARG A 61 4.77 8.64 10.95
CA ARG A 61 3.76 7.83 10.24
C ARG A 61 3.12 6.79 11.15
N LEU A 62 3.92 6.08 11.94
CA LEU A 62 3.43 5.10 12.91
C LEU A 62 2.50 5.75 13.95
N GLN A 63 2.88 6.90 14.51
CA GLN A 63 2.04 7.64 15.47
C GLN A 63 0.71 8.10 14.85
N ASN A 64 0.74 8.59 13.60
CA ASN A 64 -0.46 8.99 12.90
C ASN A 64 -1.38 7.80 12.58
N LEU A 65 -0.79 6.67 12.17
CA LEU A 65 -1.54 5.42 11.95
C LEU A 65 -2.21 4.95 13.24
N TRP A 66 -1.48 4.95 14.34
CA TRP A 66 -2.01 4.54 15.64
C TRP A 66 -3.19 5.40 16.09
N ARG A 67 -3.10 6.72 15.94
CA ARG A 67 -4.22 7.64 16.24
C ARG A 67 -5.43 7.35 15.36
N ARG A 68 -5.23 7.16 14.05
CA ARG A 68 -6.32 6.83 13.12
C ARG A 68 -7.02 5.53 13.51
N ILE A 69 -6.25 4.48 13.81
CA ILE A 69 -6.79 3.19 14.26
C ILE A 69 -7.59 3.36 15.55
N ALA A 70 -7.05 4.07 16.55
CA ALA A 70 -7.77 4.32 17.80
C ALA A 70 -9.11 5.05 17.56
N THR A 71 -9.14 6.04 16.67
CA THR A 71 -10.38 6.74 16.28
C THR A 71 -11.37 5.82 15.60
N ILE A 72 -10.93 5.00 14.64
CA ILE A 72 -11.79 4.01 13.96
C ILE A 72 -12.39 3.05 14.99
N ARG A 73 -11.56 2.46 15.85
CA ARG A 73 -12.02 1.49 16.86
C ARG A 73 -13.05 2.09 17.81
N HIS A 74 -12.83 3.31 18.27
CA HIS A 74 -13.81 4.01 19.09
C HIS A 74 -15.11 4.30 18.33
N HIS A 75 -15.03 4.62 17.04
CA HIS A 75 -16.20 4.87 16.21
C HIS A 75 -17.03 3.62 15.94
N ILE A 76 -16.40 2.51 15.54
CA ILE A 76 -17.12 1.27 15.23
C ILE A 76 -17.83 0.66 16.44
N GLU A 77 -17.30 0.86 17.66
CA GLU A 77 -17.93 0.35 18.90
C GLU A 77 -19.35 0.89 19.10
N LYS A 78 -19.66 2.09 18.57
CA LYS A 78 -21.02 2.67 18.61
C LYS A 78 -22.05 1.83 17.87
N TYR A 79 -21.62 1.05 16.87
CA TYR A 79 -22.48 0.24 16.02
C TYR A 79 -22.58 -1.22 16.49
N LYS A 80 -21.92 -1.58 17.59
CA LYS A 80 -21.82 -2.97 18.06
C LYS A 80 -23.16 -3.64 18.35
N HIS A 81 -24.16 -2.86 18.77
CA HIS A 81 -25.51 -3.37 19.02
C HIS A 81 -26.35 -3.51 17.75
N GLU A 82 -26.07 -2.70 16.73
CA GLU A 82 -26.84 -2.66 15.48
C GLU A 82 -26.27 -3.63 14.43
N PHE A 83 -24.94 -3.70 14.33
CA PHE A 83 -24.22 -4.50 13.34
C PHE A 83 -23.04 -5.26 13.98
N PRO A 84 -23.29 -6.19 14.92
CA PRO A 84 -22.23 -6.89 15.66
C PRO A 84 -21.22 -7.59 14.74
N ASP A 85 -21.70 -8.31 13.72
CA ASP A 85 -20.84 -9.05 12.79
C ASP A 85 -19.95 -8.13 11.96
N THR A 86 -20.48 -6.97 11.52
CA THR A 86 -19.72 -5.98 10.75
C THR A 86 -18.68 -5.29 11.63
N VAL A 87 -18.98 -5.03 12.90
CA VAL A 87 -18.00 -4.46 13.85
C VAL A 87 -16.87 -5.46 14.13
N GLU A 88 -17.20 -6.74 14.34
CA GLU A 88 -16.18 -7.78 14.53
C GLU A 88 -15.27 -7.91 13.29
N LEU A 89 -15.87 -7.88 12.09
CA LEU A 89 -15.13 -7.88 10.83
C LEU A 89 -14.23 -6.65 10.70
N LEU A 90 -14.75 -5.45 10.97
CA LEU A 90 -13.96 -4.22 10.92
C LEU A 90 -12.81 -4.24 11.94
N ASP A 91 -12.97 -4.81 13.14
CA ASP A 91 -11.88 -4.88 14.12
C ASP A 91 -10.78 -5.89 13.71
N ARG A 92 -11.11 -6.93 12.93
CA ARG A 92 -10.18 -8.02 12.56
C ARG A 92 -9.58 -7.92 11.15
N SER A 93 -10.27 -7.27 10.21
CA SER A 93 -9.99 -7.41 8.77
C SER A 93 -9.27 -6.23 8.13
N PHE A 94 -8.78 -5.26 8.91
CA PHE A 94 -7.93 -4.19 8.37
C PHE A 94 -6.48 -4.63 8.20
N TYR A 95 -5.96 -4.51 6.98
CA TYR A 95 -4.54 -4.49 6.68
C TYR A 95 -4.10 -3.05 6.38
N VAL A 96 -3.55 -2.38 7.39
CA VAL A 96 -3.18 -0.95 7.37
C VAL A 96 -4.38 -0.07 7.05
N ASP A 97 -4.62 0.22 5.77
CA ASP A 97 -5.70 1.05 5.24
C ASP A 97 -6.72 0.26 4.41
N ASN A 98 -6.45 -1.02 4.10
CA ASN A 98 -7.32 -1.86 3.29
C ASN A 98 -8.20 -2.76 4.16
N LEU A 99 -9.50 -2.79 3.88
CA LEU A 99 -10.40 -3.79 4.44
C LEU A 99 -10.40 -5.01 3.53
N ILE A 100 -9.96 -6.16 4.05
CA ILE A 100 -9.90 -7.42 3.30
C ILE A 100 -10.74 -8.46 4.04
N SER A 101 -11.90 -8.79 3.49
CA SER A 101 -12.78 -9.84 4.02
C SER A 101 -13.40 -10.68 2.91
N GLY A 102 -13.98 -11.80 3.29
CA GLY A 102 -14.79 -12.65 2.41
C GLY A 102 -16.13 -13.00 3.08
N GLY A 103 -17.07 -13.50 2.28
CA GLY A 103 -18.34 -14.08 2.72
C GLY A 103 -18.60 -15.36 1.94
N ASN A 104 -19.42 -16.26 2.49
CA ASN A 104 -19.71 -17.54 1.82
C ASN A 104 -20.87 -17.42 0.84
N GLU A 105 -21.67 -16.37 0.98
CA GLU A 105 -22.83 -16.08 0.14
C GLU A 105 -22.75 -14.67 -0.43
N PHE A 106 -23.27 -14.51 -1.65
CA PHE A 106 -23.34 -13.23 -2.36
C PHE A 106 -24.01 -12.13 -1.52
N GLU A 107 -25.20 -12.43 -0.97
CA GLU A 107 -26.00 -11.45 -0.24
C GLU A 107 -25.30 -11.04 1.07
N GLU A 108 -24.69 -12.00 1.78
CA GLU A 108 -23.91 -11.74 2.98
C GLU A 108 -22.73 -10.79 2.69
N ALA A 109 -21.95 -11.07 1.64
CA ALA A 109 -20.81 -10.27 1.25
C ALA A 109 -21.23 -8.84 0.84
N LEU A 110 -22.34 -8.71 0.12
CA LEU A 110 -22.89 -7.42 -0.31
C LEU A 110 -23.41 -6.58 0.87
N GLN A 111 -24.17 -7.19 1.77
CA GLN A 111 -24.68 -6.51 2.97
C GLN A 111 -23.55 -6.06 3.88
N THR A 112 -22.57 -6.93 4.09
CA THR A 112 -21.39 -6.64 4.92
C THR A 112 -20.60 -5.46 4.35
N SER A 113 -20.34 -5.45 3.03
CA SER A 113 -19.61 -4.35 2.39
C SER A 113 -20.39 -3.02 2.43
N ARG A 114 -21.72 -3.05 2.26
CA ARG A 114 -22.58 -1.86 2.42
C ARG A 114 -22.56 -1.31 3.85
N ARG A 115 -22.72 -2.18 4.87
CA ARG A 115 -22.66 -1.79 6.29
C ARG A 115 -21.29 -1.25 6.66
N ALA A 116 -20.21 -1.92 6.21
CA ALA A 116 -18.84 -1.47 6.43
C ALA A 116 -18.62 -0.07 5.83
N LYS A 117 -19.07 0.16 4.59
CA LYS A 117 -19.00 1.48 3.95
C LYS A 117 -19.76 2.54 4.74
N TYR A 118 -21.01 2.26 5.13
CA TYR A 118 -21.82 3.18 5.93
C TYR A 118 -21.16 3.56 7.27
N ILE A 119 -20.66 2.57 8.03
CA ILE A 119 -20.00 2.82 9.31
C ILE A 119 -18.74 3.67 9.12
N MET A 120 -17.90 3.32 8.14
CA MET A 120 -16.63 4.01 7.90
C MET A 120 -16.82 5.42 7.32
N GLU A 121 -17.83 5.63 6.47
CA GLU A 121 -18.24 6.97 6.03
C GLU A 121 -18.61 7.86 7.22
N GLY A 122 -19.32 7.30 8.21
CA GLY A 122 -19.62 7.99 9.47
C GLY A 122 -18.37 8.39 10.28
N ALA A 123 -17.23 7.72 10.05
CA ALA A 123 -15.93 8.09 10.64
C ALA A 123 -15.14 9.09 9.78
N GLY A 124 -15.71 9.58 8.68
CA GLY A 124 -15.00 10.38 7.68
C GLY A 124 -13.99 9.58 6.86
N MET A 125 -14.13 8.25 6.80
CA MET A 125 -13.25 7.34 6.08
C MET A 125 -13.99 6.66 4.93
N ASP A 126 -13.70 7.11 3.72
CA ASP A 126 -14.29 6.51 2.52
C ASP A 126 -13.54 5.23 2.11
N LEU A 127 -14.22 4.08 2.24
CA LEU A 127 -13.76 2.80 1.72
C LEU A 127 -13.96 2.77 0.20
N ARG A 128 -12.85 2.81 -0.54
CA ARG A 128 -12.79 2.94 -2.01
C ARG A 128 -12.11 1.74 -2.64
N LYS A 129 -12.19 1.66 -3.97
CA LYS A 129 -11.52 0.65 -4.81
C LYS A 129 -11.93 -0.78 -4.44
N TRP A 130 -13.24 -0.99 -4.30
CA TRP A 130 -13.81 -2.30 -4.04
C TRP A 130 -13.44 -3.28 -5.17
N THR A 131 -12.90 -4.44 -4.79
CA THR A 131 -12.57 -5.54 -5.68
C THR A 131 -13.03 -6.84 -5.04
N THR A 132 -13.56 -7.75 -5.84
CA THR A 132 -14.10 -9.04 -5.38
C THR A 132 -13.86 -10.11 -6.44
N ASN A 133 -13.80 -11.36 -6.02
CA ASN A 133 -13.70 -12.52 -6.91
C ASN A 133 -15.06 -12.96 -7.48
N ASP A 134 -16.16 -12.40 -6.96
CA ASP A 134 -17.51 -12.68 -7.44
C ASP A 134 -17.98 -11.59 -8.42
N ALA A 135 -18.33 -11.99 -9.64
CA ALA A 135 -18.73 -11.07 -10.71
C ALA A 135 -20.04 -10.33 -10.39
N ASN A 136 -20.99 -10.98 -9.70
CA ASN A 136 -22.25 -10.36 -9.32
C ASN A 136 -21.99 -9.27 -8.27
N VAL A 137 -21.12 -9.54 -7.29
CA VAL A 137 -20.78 -8.55 -6.25
C VAL A 137 -20.06 -7.38 -6.91
N MET A 138 -19.15 -7.66 -7.86
CA MET A 138 -18.39 -6.63 -8.57
C MET A 138 -19.29 -5.65 -9.33
N GLU A 139 -20.37 -6.15 -9.93
CA GLU A 139 -21.33 -5.29 -10.65
C GLU A 139 -22.04 -4.29 -9.74
N GLN A 140 -22.23 -4.62 -8.45
CA GLN A 140 -22.86 -3.73 -7.47
C GLN A 140 -21.94 -2.57 -7.01
N TRP A 141 -20.64 -2.66 -7.28
CA TRP A 141 -19.62 -1.69 -6.81
C TRP A 141 -18.97 -0.86 -7.92
N LYS A 142 -19.50 -0.91 -9.14
CA LYS A 142 -19.13 -0.03 -10.26
C LYS A 142 -19.78 1.35 -10.11
#